data_AF-A0A353Z9C7-F1
#
_entry.id   AF-A0A353Z9C7-F1
#
_cell.length_a   1.000
_cell.length_b   1.000
_cell.length_c   1.000
_cell.angle_alpha   90.00
_cell.angle_beta   90.00
_cell.angle_gamma   90.00
#
_symmetry.space_group_name_H-M   'P 1'
#
loop_
_entity.id
_entity.type
_entity.pdbx_description
1 polymer ?
#
loop_
_entity_poly.entity_id
_entity_poly.type
_entity_poly.pdbx_seq_one_letter_code
_entity_poly.pdbx_strand_id
1 'polypeptide(L)'
;MLKAIVTAWIPWGGWLIAAWVALAVVVRIAGGQWRWSRLRRMHQCESGSVQTLSFVLTLPAFMLLAMFIVQVSQVMIAIAIVHQAAFAAARSAIVWIPATTVMPQSDSVLEPPNLLAGTDLGQTRFPYWATQSLQKRNVNTGTKAERIWRAAVLACAPAAPSWKTTVRDAPGTQVSESLFQFYTRLVPRTAGNAAMRGRLQRKLDYASWNTLVELRGRDADSSTGPTYNPYPGYWSSRRDDLTGQSVPFWVDWDPSQVGWEDPVTVSVYHNFALLPGPGRFLSKQLSGSGVPDLVSRHLHDLQQANPGVFQKGLYVVPLQAHATLQVEGLKSVIPHVQAY
;
A
#
# COMPACT_ATOMS: atom_id res chain seq x y z
N MET A 1 -23.30 19.96 -8.12
CA MET A 1 -23.45 18.83 -7.17
C MET A 1 -24.51 17.82 -7.60
N LEU A 2 -25.77 18.21 -7.86
CA LEU A 2 -26.87 17.27 -8.18
C LEU A 2 -26.61 16.41 -9.45
N LYS A 3 -26.04 16.99 -10.50
CA LYS A 3 -25.65 16.25 -11.73
C LYS A 3 -24.59 15.17 -11.47
N ALA A 4 -23.62 15.43 -10.58
CA ALA A 4 -22.55 14.47 -10.25
C ALA A 4 -23.06 13.29 -9.42
N ILE A 5 -24.06 13.53 -8.56
CA ILE A 5 -24.74 12.48 -7.81
C ILE A 5 -25.56 11.60 -8.75
N VAL A 6 -26.33 12.20 -9.67
CA VAL A 6 -27.14 11.42 -10.63
C VAL A 6 -26.26 10.58 -11.55
N THR A 7 -25.16 11.11 -12.08
CA THR A 7 -24.25 10.34 -12.95
C THR A 7 -23.56 9.19 -12.21
N ALA A 8 -23.31 9.33 -10.90
CA ALA A 8 -22.76 8.25 -10.09
C ALA A 8 -23.76 7.10 -9.85
N TRP A 9 -25.07 7.36 -9.87
CA TRP A 9 -26.11 6.36 -9.59
C TRP A 9 -26.56 5.56 -10.82
N ILE A 10 -26.43 6.11 -12.03
CA ILE A 10 -26.80 5.44 -13.29
C ILE A 10 -26.18 4.03 -13.43
N PRO A 11 -24.86 3.81 -13.20
CA PRO A 11 -24.29 2.47 -13.35
C PRO A 11 -24.87 1.46 -12.34
N TRP A 12 -25.15 1.88 -11.11
CA TRP A 12 -25.76 1.01 -10.09
C TRP A 12 -27.22 0.67 -10.43
N GLY A 13 -27.98 1.65 -10.93
CA GLY A 13 -29.33 1.42 -11.44
C GLY A 13 -29.34 0.43 -12.61
N GLY A 14 -28.36 0.55 -13.53
CA GLY A 14 -28.15 -0.39 -14.62
C GLY A 14 -27.91 -1.83 -14.14
N TRP A 15 -27.05 -2.01 -13.13
CA TRP A 15 -26.81 -3.32 -12.52
C TRP A 15 -28.05 -3.92 -11.86
N LEU A 16 -28.87 -3.09 -11.21
CA LEU A 16 -30.13 -3.51 -10.58
C LEU A 16 -31.14 -4.00 -11.62
N ILE A 17 -31.29 -3.26 -12.72
CA ILE A 17 -32.15 -3.65 -13.85
C ILE A 17 -31.63 -4.96 -14.47
N ALA A 18 -30.32 -5.07 -14.69
CA ALA A 18 -29.70 -6.27 -15.25
C ALA A 18 -29.92 -7.51 -14.34
N ALA A 19 -29.78 -7.35 -13.02
CA ALA A 19 -30.05 -8.42 -12.06
C ALA A 19 -31.54 -8.84 -12.08
N TRP A 20 -32.45 -7.87 -12.23
CA TRP A 20 -33.88 -8.15 -12.33
C TRP A 20 -34.23 -8.92 -13.61
N VAL A 21 -33.63 -8.52 -14.74
CA VAL A 21 -33.76 -9.24 -16.01
C VAL A 21 -33.18 -10.65 -15.91
N ALA A 22 -32.01 -10.82 -15.29
CA ALA A 22 -31.40 -12.13 -15.08
C ALA A 22 -32.29 -13.04 -14.22
N LEU A 23 -32.89 -12.50 -13.15
CA LEU A 23 -33.86 -13.23 -12.33
C LEU A 23 -35.08 -13.66 -13.17
N ALA A 24 -35.62 -12.76 -13.99
CA ALA A 24 -36.75 -13.07 -14.87
C ALA A 24 -36.40 -14.17 -15.88
N VAL A 25 -35.18 -14.16 -16.42
CA VAL A 25 -34.67 -15.20 -17.33
C VAL A 25 -34.53 -16.54 -16.60
N VAL A 26 -33.96 -16.56 -15.39
CA VAL A 26 -33.84 -17.78 -14.58
C VAL A 26 -35.21 -18.39 -14.28
N VAL A 27 -36.19 -17.55 -13.89
CA VAL A 27 -37.57 -18.00 -13.65
C VAL A 27 -38.19 -18.58 -14.92
N ARG A 28 -37.92 -17.96 -16.09
CA ARG A 28 -38.44 -18.43 -17.38
C ARG A 28 -37.80 -19.75 -17.82
N ILE A 29 -36.49 -19.90 -17.64
CA ILE A 29 -35.75 -21.14 -17.95
C ILE A 29 -36.19 -22.28 -17.01
N ALA A 30 -36.47 -21.97 -15.73
CA ALA A 30 -36.97 -22.94 -14.77
C ALA A 30 -38.42 -23.42 -15.05
N GLY A 31 -39.04 -23.00 -16.16
CA GLY A 31 -40.42 -23.34 -16.48
C GLY A 31 -41.45 -22.69 -15.55
N GLY A 32 -41.03 -21.68 -14.79
CA GLY A 32 -41.87 -20.94 -13.85
C GLY A 32 -42.91 -20.11 -14.59
N GLN A 33 -44.13 -20.64 -14.71
CA GLN A 33 -45.25 -19.84 -15.21
C GLN A 33 -45.62 -18.81 -14.15
N TRP A 34 -45.52 -17.52 -14.50
CA TRP A 34 -45.87 -16.41 -13.62
C TRP A 34 -47.38 -16.33 -13.38
N ARG A 35 -47.88 -17.21 -12.51
CA ARG A 35 -49.29 -17.31 -12.17
C ARG A 35 -49.60 -16.33 -11.05
N TRP A 36 -49.92 -15.10 -11.43
CA TRP A 36 -50.38 -14.03 -10.52
C TRP A 36 -51.51 -14.49 -9.57
N SER A 37 -52.38 -15.39 -10.04
CA SER A 37 -53.44 -16.01 -9.23
C SER A 37 -52.93 -16.94 -8.12
N ARG A 38 -51.80 -17.65 -8.33
CA ARG A 38 -51.14 -18.44 -7.29
C ARG A 38 -50.41 -17.57 -6.28
N LEU A 39 -49.80 -16.46 -6.72
CA LEU A 39 -49.18 -15.49 -5.82
C LEU A 39 -50.25 -14.88 -4.89
N ARG A 40 -51.41 -14.52 -5.45
CA ARG A 40 -52.54 -13.98 -4.68
C ARG A 40 -53.16 -15.02 -3.73
N ARG A 41 -53.19 -16.31 -4.11
CA ARG A 41 -53.62 -17.41 -3.23
C ARG A 41 -52.58 -17.78 -2.16
N MET A 42 -51.28 -17.69 -2.45
CA MET A 42 -50.23 -17.88 -1.45
C MET A 42 -50.33 -16.82 -0.34
N HIS A 43 -50.67 -15.58 -0.71
CA HIS A 43 -50.92 -14.52 0.26
C HIS A 43 -52.17 -14.75 1.12
N GLN A 44 -53.11 -15.61 0.68
CA GLN A 44 -54.31 -15.99 1.42
C GLN A 44 -54.13 -17.23 2.31
N CYS A 45 -53.04 -18.01 2.13
CA CYS A 45 -52.71 -19.18 2.94
C CYS A 45 -51.63 -18.82 3.99
N GLU A 46 -51.89 -17.84 4.86
CA GLU A 46 -50.91 -17.34 5.84
C GLU A 46 -51.10 -17.83 7.28
N SER A 47 -52.05 -18.72 7.58
CA SER A 47 -52.40 -19.02 8.98
C SER A 47 -51.42 -19.93 9.78
N GLY A 48 -50.19 -20.19 9.33
CA GLY A 48 -49.21 -20.83 10.24
C GLY A 48 -47.86 -21.32 9.71
N SER A 49 -47.69 -21.54 8.40
CA SER A 49 -46.44 -22.13 7.85
C SER A 49 -45.54 -21.14 7.08
N VAL A 50 -46.10 -20.00 6.66
CA VAL A 50 -45.38 -19.00 5.82
C VAL A 50 -44.39 -18.15 6.63
N GLN A 51 -44.59 -18.01 7.93
CA GLN A 51 -43.76 -17.16 8.78
C GLN A 51 -42.36 -17.76 9.05
N THR A 52 -42.25 -19.09 9.17
CA THR A 52 -40.95 -19.75 9.41
C THR A 52 -40.10 -19.81 8.16
N LEU A 53 -40.67 -20.06 6.98
CA LEU A 53 -39.93 -20.05 5.70
C LEU A 53 -39.34 -18.67 5.39
N SER A 54 -40.15 -17.62 5.57
CA SER A 54 -39.72 -16.23 5.39
C SER A 54 -38.57 -15.89 6.34
N PHE A 55 -38.63 -16.35 7.59
CA PHE A 55 -37.55 -16.14 8.57
C PHE A 55 -36.26 -16.92 8.21
N VAL A 56 -36.41 -18.19 7.79
CA VAL A 56 -35.29 -19.06 7.40
C VAL A 56 -34.53 -18.51 6.18
N LEU A 57 -35.21 -17.82 5.26
CA LEU A 57 -34.57 -17.21 4.09
C LEU A 57 -34.05 -15.79 4.34
N THR A 58 -34.76 -14.99 5.13
CA THR A 58 -34.37 -13.59 5.39
C THR A 58 -33.14 -13.48 6.28
N LEU A 59 -32.96 -14.38 7.25
CA LEU A 59 -31.80 -14.31 8.15
C LEU A 59 -30.46 -14.53 7.42
N PRO A 60 -30.27 -15.56 6.59
CA PRO A 60 -29.06 -15.71 5.78
C PRO A 60 -28.85 -14.55 4.79
N ALA A 61 -29.91 -14.08 4.13
CA ALA A 61 -29.82 -12.95 3.22
C ALA A 61 -29.38 -11.65 3.95
N PHE A 62 -29.93 -11.40 5.14
CA PHE A 62 -29.53 -10.30 5.99
C PHE A 62 -28.07 -10.42 6.44
N MET A 63 -27.64 -11.62 6.86
CA MET A 63 -26.24 -11.87 7.23
C MET A 63 -25.28 -11.66 6.06
N LEU A 64 -25.64 -12.10 4.85
CA LEU A 64 -24.86 -11.85 3.64
C LEU A 64 -24.74 -10.36 3.34
N LEU A 65 -25.85 -9.61 3.44
CA LEU A 65 -25.85 -8.17 3.25
C LEU A 65 -25.01 -7.44 4.31
N ALA A 66 -25.16 -7.81 5.59
CA ALA A 66 -24.38 -7.23 6.68
C ALA A 66 -22.88 -7.49 6.51
N MET A 67 -22.49 -8.74 6.18
CA MET A 67 -21.10 -9.08 5.89
C MET A 67 -20.57 -8.31 4.67
N PHE A 68 -21.37 -8.13 3.63
CA PHE A 68 -20.98 -7.34 2.47
C PHE A 68 -20.72 -5.87 2.84
N ILE A 69 -21.60 -5.24 3.62
CA ILE A 69 -21.42 -3.86 4.09
C ILE A 69 -20.14 -3.73 4.92
N VAL A 70 -19.86 -4.71 5.80
CA VAL A 70 -18.63 -4.74 6.60
C VAL A 70 -17.39 -4.87 5.71
N GLN A 71 -17.42 -5.72 4.68
CA GLN A 71 -16.31 -5.87 3.74
C GLN A 71 -16.03 -4.60 2.94
N VAL A 72 -17.07 -3.95 2.41
CA VAL A 72 -16.94 -2.67 1.69
C VAL A 72 -16.36 -1.60 2.61
N SER A 73 -16.86 -1.52 3.85
CA SER A 73 -16.37 -0.57 4.84
C SER A 73 -14.89 -0.80 5.19
N GLN A 74 -14.47 -2.06 5.31
CA GLN A 74 -13.07 -2.42 5.55
C GLN A 74 -12.16 -2.02 4.40
N VAL A 75 -12.58 -2.23 3.15
CA VAL A 75 -11.83 -1.81 1.96
C VAL A 75 -11.72 -0.29 1.91
N MET A 76 -12.81 0.44 2.20
CA MET A 76 -12.77 1.91 2.25
C MET A 76 -11.80 2.44 3.31
N ILE A 77 -11.82 1.88 4.52
CA ILE A 77 -10.86 2.24 5.58
C ILE A 77 -9.42 1.93 5.14
N ALA A 78 -9.20 0.79 4.49
CA ALA A 78 -7.88 0.42 3.99
C ALA A 78 -7.37 1.41 2.93
N ILE A 79 -8.22 1.85 2.00
CA ILE A 79 -7.87 2.88 1.01
C ILE A 79 -7.45 4.18 1.71
N ALA A 80 -8.23 4.65 2.69
CA ALA A 80 -7.91 5.85 3.46
C ALA A 80 -6.56 5.73 4.19
N ILE A 81 -6.26 4.55 4.75
CA ILE A 81 -4.98 4.27 5.41
C ILE A 81 -3.80 4.33 4.43
N VAL A 82 -3.95 3.78 3.22
CA VAL A 82 -2.88 3.81 2.21
C VAL A 82 -2.63 5.23 1.70
N HIS A 83 -3.67 6.06 1.57
CA HIS A 83 -3.49 7.50 1.32
C HIS A 83 -2.74 8.20 2.46
N GLN A 84 -3.10 7.92 3.71
CA GLN A 84 -2.38 8.47 4.86
C GLN A 84 -0.93 7.97 4.93
N ALA A 85 -0.67 6.73 4.51
CA ALA A 85 0.66 6.17 4.43
C ALA A 85 1.51 6.87 3.37
N ALA A 86 0.95 7.12 2.18
CA ALA A 86 1.62 7.91 1.14
C ALA A 86 1.93 9.33 1.61
N PHE A 87 0.98 9.99 2.29
CA PHE A 87 1.19 11.30 2.86
C PHE A 87 2.25 11.31 3.98
N ALA A 88 2.23 10.36 4.92
CA ALA A 88 3.20 10.26 5.99
C ALA A 88 4.62 9.96 5.46
N ALA A 89 4.72 9.12 4.43
CA ALA A 89 5.97 8.83 3.75
C ALA A 89 6.50 10.06 3.00
N ALA A 90 5.63 10.78 2.27
CA ALA A 90 5.99 12.03 1.61
C ALA A 90 6.46 13.08 2.61
N ARG A 91 5.76 13.25 3.75
CA ARG A 91 6.19 14.14 4.84
C ARG A 91 7.55 13.79 5.41
N SER A 92 7.90 12.50 5.43
CA SER A 92 9.22 12.04 5.87
C SER A 92 10.29 12.26 4.79
N ALA A 93 9.89 12.25 3.52
CA ALA A 93 10.79 12.43 2.38
C ALA A 93 11.17 13.90 2.14
N ILE A 94 10.25 14.82 2.37
CA ILE A 94 10.48 16.26 2.17
C ILE A 94 11.37 16.90 3.22
N VAL A 95 11.59 16.25 4.36
CA VAL A 95 12.48 16.80 5.38
C VAL A 95 13.88 16.87 4.80
N TRP A 96 14.32 18.11 4.58
CA TRP A 96 15.67 18.40 4.19
C TRP A 96 16.63 18.08 5.34
N ILE A 97 17.61 17.22 5.08
CA ILE A 97 18.74 17.01 5.98
C ILE A 97 19.89 17.82 5.38
N PRO A 98 20.46 18.80 6.10
CA PRO A 98 21.59 19.56 5.57
C PRO A 98 22.76 18.64 5.22
N ALA A 99 23.52 19.03 4.19
CA ALA A 99 24.75 18.33 3.82
C ALA A 99 25.65 18.19 5.05
N THR A 100 26.24 17.02 5.21
CA THR A 100 27.08 16.58 6.32
C THR A 100 27.74 17.76 7.04
N THR A 101 27.37 17.99 8.30
CA THR A 101 28.19 18.82 9.20
C THR A 101 29.39 17.97 9.61
N VAL A 102 30.33 17.77 8.67
CA VAL A 102 31.62 17.20 9.02
C VAL A 102 32.28 18.21 9.95
N MET A 103 32.24 17.95 11.26
CA MET A 103 33.24 18.51 12.14
C MET A 103 34.58 17.93 11.67
N PRO A 104 35.58 18.75 11.30
CA PRO A 104 36.80 18.31 10.62
C PRO A 104 37.73 17.40 11.47
N GLN A 105 37.27 16.90 12.63
CA GLN A 105 38.09 16.15 13.58
C GLN A 105 37.43 14.94 14.25
N SER A 106 36.18 14.58 13.90
CA SER A 106 35.55 13.39 14.48
C SER A 106 35.08 12.44 13.38
N ASP A 107 35.62 11.22 13.36
CA ASP A 107 35.17 10.08 12.52
C ASP A 107 33.69 9.67 12.74
N SER A 108 32.97 10.39 13.60
CA SER A 108 31.53 10.29 13.78
C SER A 108 30.83 11.29 12.85
N VAL A 109 30.37 10.79 11.71
CA VAL A 109 29.37 11.48 10.89
C VAL A 109 28.10 11.66 11.74
N LEU A 110 27.86 12.89 12.20
CA LEU A 110 26.75 13.25 13.10
C LEU A 110 25.38 13.00 12.48
N GLU A 111 25.24 13.30 11.18
CA GLU A 111 24.02 13.02 10.43
C GLU A 111 24.34 12.48 9.02
N PRO A 112 23.64 11.41 8.60
CA PRO A 112 23.82 10.83 7.27
C PRO A 112 23.31 11.79 6.18
N PRO A 113 23.95 11.80 4.99
CA PRO A 113 23.61 12.71 3.90
C PRO A 113 22.15 12.55 3.43
N ASN A 114 21.62 13.58 2.76
CA ASN A 114 20.25 13.66 2.23
C ASN A 114 20.01 12.77 1.01
N LEU A 115 20.43 11.51 1.09
CA LEU A 115 20.29 10.52 0.04
C LEU A 115 18.93 9.85 0.18
N LEU A 116 18.09 9.92 -0.85
CA LEU A 116 16.85 9.15 -0.87
C LEU A 116 17.11 7.65 -1.05
N ALA A 117 18.28 7.28 -1.59
CA ALA A 117 18.57 5.96 -2.12
C ALA A 117 20.07 5.64 -2.10
N GLY A 118 20.40 4.37 -2.26
CA GLY A 118 21.78 3.89 -2.48
C GLY A 118 22.22 4.07 -3.92
N THR A 119 23.51 3.89 -4.14
CA THR A 119 24.32 4.22 -5.33
C THR A 119 23.90 3.60 -6.67
N ASP A 120 22.86 2.77 -6.71
CA ASP A 120 22.42 2.02 -7.90
C ASP A 120 21.11 2.57 -8.51
N LEU A 121 20.93 3.89 -8.53
CA LEU A 121 19.88 4.49 -9.35
C LEU A 121 20.29 4.37 -10.83
N GLY A 122 19.80 3.32 -11.48
CA GLY A 122 19.99 3.10 -12.90
C GLY A 122 19.67 4.36 -13.71
N GLN A 123 20.61 4.74 -14.59
CA GLN A 123 20.58 5.85 -15.54
C GLN A 123 19.25 6.61 -15.58
N THR A 124 19.15 7.64 -14.76
CA THR A 124 17.98 8.50 -14.68
C THR A 124 17.93 9.42 -15.90
N ARG A 125 16.84 9.35 -16.66
CA ARG A 125 16.57 10.29 -17.76
C ARG A 125 16.07 11.60 -17.16
N PHE A 126 16.88 12.64 -17.28
CA PHE A 126 16.50 14.02 -17.00
C PHE A 126 15.14 14.34 -17.66
N PRO A 127 14.18 15.00 -16.98
CA PRO A 127 14.28 15.74 -15.71
C PRO A 127 13.97 14.91 -14.44
N TYR A 128 13.84 13.59 -14.56
CA TYR A 128 13.53 12.70 -13.43
C TYR A 128 14.82 12.04 -12.96
N TRP A 129 15.19 12.27 -11.71
CA TRP A 129 16.51 11.87 -11.21
C TRP A 129 16.49 10.68 -10.24
N ALA A 130 15.32 10.11 -9.91
CA ALA A 130 15.26 8.83 -9.20
C ALA A 130 13.89 8.15 -9.38
N THR A 131 13.87 6.84 -9.65
CA THR A 131 12.74 5.97 -9.29
C THR A 131 13.30 4.82 -8.47
N GLN A 132 13.15 4.89 -7.15
CA GLN A 132 13.59 3.80 -6.28
C GLN A 132 12.40 3.08 -5.70
N SER A 133 12.41 1.76 -5.82
CA SER A 133 11.46 0.88 -5.13
C SER A 133 12.05 0.44 -3.79
N LEU A 134 11.57 1.05 -2.71
CA LEU A 134 11.88 0.69 -1.34
C LEU A 134 11.01 -0.48 -0.91
N GLN A 135 11.64 -1.66 -0.94
CA GLN A 135 11.17 -2.86 -0.27
C GLN A 135 12.11 -3.19 0.86
N LYS A 136 11.62 -3.92 1.87
CA LYS A 136 12.43 -4.44 2.98
C LYS A 136 13.81 -4.98 2.58
N ARG A 137 13.94 -5.65 1.42
CA ARG A 137 15.22 -6.20 0.93
C ARG A 137 16.24 -5.11 0.52
N ASN A 138 15.78 -3.92 0.16
CA ASN A 138 16.58 -2.84 -0.43
C ASN A 138 16.63 -1.56 0.44
N VAL A 139 15.95 -1.52 1.59
CA VAL A 139 15.91 -0.35 2.49
C VAL A 139 17.25 -0.05 3.17
N ASN A 140 18.19 -1.01 3.19
CA ASN A 140 19.51 -0.83 3.80
C ASN A 140 20.42 0.16 3.06
N THR A 141 19.88 0.85 2.05
CA THR A 141 20.63 1.76 1.19
C THR A 141 20.75 3.18 1.76
N GLY A 142 19.95 3.56 2.77
CA GLY A 142 20.09 4.86 3.43
C GLY A 142 19.14 5.04 4.62
N THR A 143 19.56 5.80 5.63
CA THR A 143 18.76 6.09 6.85
C THR A 143 17.50 6.92 6.54
N LYS A 144 17.58 7.84 5.57
CA LYS A 144 16.42 8.62 5.11
C LYS A 144 15.42 7.72 4.40
N ALA A 145 15.87 6.88 3.48
CA ALA A 145 15.06 5.85 2.82
C ALA A 145 14.35 4.96 3.85
N GLU A 146 15.08 4.55 4.89
CA GLU A 146 14.52 3.78 5.99
C GLU A 146 13.43 4.53 6.77
N ARG A 147 13.64 5.81 7.09
CA ARG A 147 12.63 6.64 7.78
C ARG A 147 11.36 6.78 6.94
N ILE A 148 11.50 7.04 5.64
CA ILE A 148 10.38 7.14 4.70
C ILE A 148 9.59 5.83 4.67
N TRP A 149 10.28 4.71 4.48
CA TRP A 149 9.64 3.40 4.44
C TRP A 149 8.98 3.03 5.77
N ARG A 150 9.66 3.26 6.91
CA ARG A 150 9.11 3.02 8.25
C ARG A 150 7.84 3.85 8.49
N ALA A 151 7.79 5.11 8.03
CA ALA A 151 6.60 5.94 8.14
C ALA A 151 5.40 5.34 7.38
N ALA A 152 5.60 4.86 6.15
CA ALA A 152 4.56 4.16 5.38
C ALA A 152 4.09 2.87 6.08
N VAL A 153 5.04 2.06 6.57
CA VAL A 153 4.74 0.79 7.26
C VAL A 153 3.94 1.03 8.54
N LEU A 154 4.35 2.01 9.36
CA LEU A 154 3.65 2.38 10.58
C LEU A 154 2.22 2.86 10.30
N ALA A 155 2.02 3.65 9.25
CA ALA A 155 0.70 4.09 8.83
C ALA A 155 -0.19 2.92 8.39
N CYS A 156 0.36 1.89 7.71
CA CYS A 156 -0.38 0.71 7.28
C CYS A 156 -0.62 -0.33 8.39
N ALA A 157 0.14 -0.29 9.49
CA ALA A 157 0.07 -1.28 10.58
C ALA A 157 -1.33 -1.49 11.20
N PRO A 158 -2.19 -0.46 11.37
CA PRO A 158 -3.55 -0.64 11.90
C PRO A 158 -4.42 -1.55 11.03
N ALA A 159 -4.30 -1.45 9.70
CA ALA A 159 -5.03 -2.26 8.72
C ALA A 159 -4.47 -3.69 8.58
N ALA A 160 -3.23 -3.93 8.99
CA ALA A 160 -2.60 -5.24 8.87
C ALA A 160 -3.29 -6.30 9.77
N PRO A 161 -3.38 -7.56 9.33
CA PRO A 161 -3.88 -8.65 10.17
C PRO A 161 -2.86 -9.03 11.27
N SER A 162 -3.36 -9.54 12.40
CA SER A 162 -2.52 -10.07 13.48
C SER A 162 -2.18 -11.57 13.29
N TRP A 163 -2.16 -12.06 12.06
CA TRP A 163 -1.95 -13.48 11.76
C TRP A 163 -0.52 -13.92 12.09
N LYS A 164 -0.32 -15.19 12.47
CA LYS A 164 1.02 -15.75 12.69
C LYS A 164 1.75 -15.85 11.34
N THR A 165 2.46 -14.80 10.98
CA THR A 165 3.45 -14.82 9.92
C THR A 165 4.69 -15.56 10.43
N THR A 166 5.10 -16.64 9.77
CA THR A 166 6.29 -17.43 10.13
C THR A 166 7.60 -16.74 9.75
N VAL A 167 7.59 -15.42 9.62
CA VAL A 167 8.73 -14.71 9.05
C VAL A 167 9.73 -14.37 10.15
N ARG A 168 10.91 -15.01 10.08
CA ARG A 168 11.87 -15.09 11.19
C ARG A 168 12.70 -13.82 11.42
N ASP A 169 12.79 -12.91 10.44
CA ASP A 169 13.75 -11.79 10.48
C ASP A 169 13.08 -10.43 10.20
N ALA A 170 12.14 -9.99 11.04
CA ALA A 170 11.49 -8.70 10.86
C ALA A 170 12.28 -7.53 11.50
N PRO A 171 12.62 -6.45 10.77
CA PRO A 171 13.25 -5.24 11.31
C PRO A 171 12.30 -4.46 12.25
N GLY A 172 11.07 -4.96 12.43
CA GLY A 172 10.06 -4.36 13.28
C GLY A 172 10.35 -4.45 14.78
N THR A 173 11.42 -5.11 15.24
CA THR A 173 11.68 -5.30 16.68
C THR A 173 11.91 -3.99 17.45
N GLN A 174 12.65 -3.04 16.88
CA GLN A 174 12.85 -1.73 17.53
C GLN A 174 11.59 -0.86 17.46
N VAL A 175 10.94 -0.82 16.29
CA VAL A 175 9.74 -0.01 16.07
C VAL A 175 8.56 -0.53 16.90
N SER A 176 8.44 -1.84 17.05
CA SER A 176 7.37 -2.47 17.83
C SER A 176 7.49 -2.19 19.32
N GLU A 177 8.71 -2.12 19.86
CA GLU A 177 8.92 -1.81 21.27
C GLU A 177 8.56 -0.34 21.55
N SER A 178 8.99 0.60 20.72
CA SER A 178 8.57 2.00 20.82
C SER A 178 7.05 2.16 20.70
N LEU A 179 6.43 1.43 19.76
CA LEU A 179 4.97 1.46 19.56
C LEU A 179 4.23 0.81 20.74
N PHE A 180 4.78 -0.24 21.34
CA PHE A 180 4.24 -0.88 22.54
C PHE A 180 4.34 0.06 23.75
N GLN A 181 5.48 0.73 23.96
CA GLN A 181 5.65 1.73 25.01
C GLN A 181 4.68 2.91 24.83
N PHE A 182 4.51 3.39 23.61
CA PHE A 182 3.53 4.42 23.30
C PHE A 182 2.10 3.96 23.59
N TYR A 183 1.72 2.76 23.15
CA TYR A 183 0.38 2.21 23.33
C TYR A 183 0.04 1.96 24.81
N THR A 184 0.99 1.43 25.58
CA THR A 184 0.82 1.21 27.02
C THR A 184 0.71 2.52 27.81
N ARG A 185 1.37 3.59 27.37
CA ARG A 185 1.17 4.94 27.94
C ARG A 185 -0.21 5.51 27.61
N LEU A 186 -0.72 5.30 26.39
CA LEU A 186 -2.06 5.75 26.00
C LEU A 186 -3.18 4.95 26.67
N VAL A 187 -3.01 3.64 26.82
CA VAL A 187 -3.99 2.74 27.41
C VAL A 187 -3.33 1.87 28.49
N PRO A 188 -3.14 2.38 29.72
CA PRO A 188 -2.41 1.68 30.79
C PRO A 188 -2.96 0.29 31.12
N ARG A 189 -4.27 0.08 30.96
CA ARG A 189 -4.93 -1.23 31.17
C ARG A 189 -4.37 -2.35 30.29
N THR A 190 -3.67 -2.01 29.21
CA THR A 190 -3.13 -2.99 28.25
C THR A 190 -1.74 -3.51 28.65
N ALA A 191 -1.08 -2.89 29.64
CA ALA A 191 0.25 -3.28 30.10
C ALA A 191 0.30 -4.73 30.62
N GLY A 192 -0.77 -5.22 31.25
CA GLY A 192 -0.87 -6.61 31.72
C GLY A 192 -1.16 -7.65 30.62
N ASN A 193 -1.43 -7.22 29.39
CA ASN A 193 -1.81 -8.14 28.31
C ASN A 193 -0.58 -8.59 27.49
N ALA A 194 0.02 -9.71 27.87
CA ALA A 194 1.17 -10.29 27.17
C ALA A 194 0.90 -10.58 25.67
N ALA A 195 -0.36 -10.82 25.28
CA ALA A 195 -0.71 -11.06 23.89
C ALA A 195 -0.66 -9.79 23.02
N MET A 196 -0.71 -8.60 23.62
CA MET A 196 -0.72 -7.33 22.90
C MET A 196 0.58 -7.11 22.13
N ARG A 197 1.73 -7.29 22.79
CA ARG A 197 3.07 -7.17 22.17
C ARG A 197 3.17 -8.07 20.94
N GLY A 198 2.78 -9.34 21.07
CA GLY A 198 2.79 -10.29 19.96
C GLY A 198 1.78 -9.96 18.84
N ARG A 199 0.68 -9.27 19.13
CA ARG A 199 -0.28 -8.82 18.10
C ARG A 199 0.26 -7.60 17.32
N LEU A 200 0.83 -6.63 18.02
CA LEU A 200 1.44 -5.44 17.40
C LEU A 200 2.64 -5.80 16.54
N GLN A 201 3.51 -6.69 17.04
CA GLN A 201 4.62 -7.23 16.26
C GLN A 201 4.13 -7.86 14.95
N ARG A 202 3.15 -8.77 15.02
CA ARG A 202 2.61 -9.44 13.81
C ARG A 202 2.00 -8.48 12.80
N LYS A 203 1.30 -7.44 13.27
CA LYS A 203 0.77 -6.38 12.40
C LYS A 203 1.90 -5.62 11.70
N LEU A 204 2.94 -5.24 12.42
CA LEU A 204 4.10 -4.55 11.87
C LEU A 204 4.88 -5.43 10.92
N ASP A 205 5.06 -6.71 11.25
CA ASP A 205 5.72 -7.67 10.38
C ASP A 205 4.96 -7.78 9.07
N TYR A 206 3.64 -8.02 9.14
CA TYR A 206 2.81 -8.08 7.94
C TYR A 206 2.92 -6.79 7.12
N ALA A 207 2.76 -5.61 7.76
CA ALA A 207 2.83 -4.34 7.07
C ALA A 207 4.20 -4.11 6.42
N SER A 208 5.29 -4.49 7.08
CA SER A 208 6.65 -4.36 6.54
C SER A 208 6.89 -5.20 5.29
N TRP A 209 6.30 -6.39 5.22
CA TRP A 209 6.45 -7.30 4.08
C TRP A 209 5.52 -6.99 2.92
N ASN A 210 4.38 -6.35 3.21
CA ASN A 210 3.33 -6.09 2.23
C ASN A 210 3.23 -4.64 1.79
N THR A 211 4.14 -3.77 2.27
CA THR A 211 4.22 -2.36 1.86
C THR A 211 5.46 -2.13 0.99
N LEU A 212 5.20 -1.64 -0.21
CA LEU A 212 6.15 -1.13 -1.18
C LEU A 212 6.08 0.40 -1.18
N VAL A 213 7.23 1.08 -1.19
CA VAL A 213 7.27 2.53 -1.35
C VAL A 213 8.11 2.85 -2.57
N GLU A 214 7.55 3.52 -3.58
CA GLU A 214 8.31 4.07 -4.70
C GLU A 214 8.52 5.57 -4.50
N LEU A 215 9.77 6.00 -4.63
CA LEU A 215 10.15 7.40 -4.58
C LEU A 215 10.44 7.90 -5.99
N ARG A 216 9.88 9.05 -6.34
CA ARG A 216 10.14 9.76 -7.59
C ARG A 216 10.46 11.21 -7.31
N GLY A 217 11.67 11.65 -7.64
CA GLY A 217 12.07 13.06 -7.62
C GLY A 217 11.92 13.69 -9.00
N ARG A 218 11.60 14.98 -9.04
CA ARG A 218 11.72 15.81 -10.23
C ARG A 218 12.48 17.07 -9.85
N ASP A 219 13.45 17.44 -10.68
CA ASP A 219 14.19 18.68 -10.56
C ASP A 219 13.27 19.87 -10.84
N ALA A 220 13.18 20.81 -9.90
CA ALA A 220 12.38 22.03 -10.05
C ALA A 220 12.96 22.93 -11.16
N ASP A 221 14.29 23.01 -11.25
CA ASP A 221 15.03 23.93 -12.12
C ASP A 221 15.61 23.19 -13.34
N SER A 222 14.75 22.40 -14.00
CA SER A 222 15.15 21.52 -15.11
C SER A 222 15.79 22.24 -16.32
N SER A 223 15.81 23.57 -16.37
CA SER A 223 16.49 24.35 -17.41
C SER A 223 17.97 24.64 -17.10
N THR A 224 18.40 24.56 -15.84
CA THR A 224 19.75 24.98 -15.38
C THR A 224 20.57 23.85 -14.76
N GLY A 225 20.04 22.63 -14.80
CA GLY A 225 20.66 21.45 -14.22
C GLY A 225 20.22 21.20 -12.77
N PRO A 226 20.52 20.01 -12.22
CA PRO A 226 20.05 19.60 -10.90
C PRO A 226 20.59 20.51 -9.81
N THR A 227 19.72 20.93 -8.88
CA THR A 227 20.15 21.58 -7.64
C THR A 227 20.54 20.51 -6.63
N TYR A 228 21.81 20.47 -6.20
CA TYR A 228 22.29 19.48 -5.23
C TYR A 228 23.05 20.15 -4.08
N ASN A 229 23.24 19.39 -2.99
CA ASN A 229 24.13 19.83 -1.93
C ASN A 229 25.58 19.64 -2.39
N PRO A 230 26.45 20.66 -2.28
CA PRO A 230 27.86 20.49 -2.61
C PRO A 230 28.44 19.38 -1.75
N TYR A 231 28.86 18.30 -2.40
CA TYR A 231 29.54 17.19 -1.75
C TYR A 231 31.05 17.43 -1.90
N PRO A 232 31.89 17.11 -0.89
CA PRO A 232 33.32 17.01 -1.13
C PRO A 232 33.50 15.92 -2.18
N GLY A 233 33.69 16.34 -3.44
CA GLY A 233 33.57 15.44 -4.57
C GLY A 233 34.41 14.18 -4.39
N TYR A 234 34.01 13.11 -5.06
CA TYR A 234 34.76 11.87 -5.06
C TYR A 234 35.10 11.47 -6.48
N TRP A 235 36.25 10.81 -6.64
CA TRP A 235 36.60 10.19 -7.90
C TRP A 235 35.74 8.94 -8.08
N SER A 236 34.89 8.96 -9.09
CA SER A 236 34.15 7.80 -9.57
C SER A 236 34.74 7.33 -10.90
N SER A 237 34.42 6.11 -11.32
CA SER A 237 34.83 5.60 -12.63
C SER A 237 33.60 5.42 -13.51
N ARG A 238 33.53 6.12 -14.64
CA ARG A 238 32.50 5.90 -15.66
C ARG A 238 33.10 5.05 -16.77
N ARG A 239 32.32 4.09 -17.28
CA ARG A 239 32.72 3.38 -18.49
C ARG A 239 32.51 4.31 -19.68
N ASP A 240 33.57 4.59 -20.41
CA ASP A 240 33.51 5.35 -21.65
C ASP A 240 32.82 4.48 -22.71
N ASP A 241 31.76 5.02 -23.32
CA ASP A 241 30.93 4.31 -24.30
C ASP A 241 31.70 4.01 -25.60
N LEU A 242 32.75 4.77 -25.92
CA LEU A 242 33.54 4.59 -27.13
C LEU A 242 34.67 3.57 -26.93
N THR A 243 35.36 3.62 -25.80
CA THR A 243 36.55 2.79 -25.54
C THR A 243 36.27 1.57 -24.66
N GLY A 244 35.13 1.56 -23.96
CA GLY A 244 34.79 0.53 -22.97
C GLY A 244 35.66 0.55 -21.71
N GLN A 245 36.63 1.49 -21.62
CA GLN A 245 37.52 1.64 -20.48
C GLN A 245 36.85 2.46 -19.37
N SER A 246 37.27 2.21 -18.12
CA SER A 246 36.80 2.97 -16.96
C SER A 246 37.64 4.24 -16.83
N VAL A 247 37.06 5.40 -17.14
CA VAL A 247 37.72 6.70 -16.97
C VAL A 247 37.37 7.28 -15.61
N PRO A 248 38.37 7.73 -14.82
CA PRO A 248 38.09 8.43 -13.58
C PRO A 248 37.46 9.79 -13.92
N PHE A 249 36.37 10.12 -13.24
CA PHE A 249 35.74 11.44 -13.32
C PHE A 249 35.41 11.93 -11.92
N TRP A 250 35.51 13.24 -11.74
CA TRP A 250 35.19 13.89 -10.49
C TRP A 250 33.66 14.08 -10.40
N VAL A 251 33.06 13.56 -9.33
CA VAL A 251 31.63 13.64 -9.06
C VAL A 251 31.40 14.70 -7.97
N ASP A 252 30.89 15.86 -8.37
CA ASP A 252 30.52 16.94 -7.44
C ASP A 252 29.11 16.78 -6.85
N TRP A 253 28.32 15.83 -7.37
CA TRP A 253 26.92 15.63 -7.00
C TRP A 253 26.52 14.16 -6.96
N ASP A 254 25.67 13.79 -6.01
CA ASP A 254 25.14 12.43 -5.94
C ASP A 254 23.73 12.39 -6.57
N PRO A 255 23.47 11.53 -7.57
CA PRO A 255 22.17 11.43 -8.23
C PRO A 255 21.04 10.94 -7.34
N SER A 256 21.33 10.43 -6.15
CA SER A 256 20.32 10.06 -5.17
C SER A 256 19.93 11.21 -4.22
N GLN A 257 20.56 12.39 -4.35
CA GLN A 257 20.21 13.57 -3.57
C GLN A 257 18.99 14.29 -4.13
N VAL A 258 18.12 14.70 -3.21
CA VAL A 258 17.07 15.67 -3.52
C VAL A 258 17.65 17.07 -3.54
N GLY A 259 17.20 17.90 -4.47
CA GLY A 259 17.39 19.35 -4.42
C GLY A 259 16.46 20.04 -3.43
N TRP A 260 16.81 21.27 -3.05
CA TRP A 260 15.92 22.13 -2.27
C TRP A 260 14.74 22.56 -3.17
N GLU A 261 13.52 22.60 -2.63
CA GLU A 261 12.27 22.88 -3.37
C GLU A 261 11.87 21.86 -4.45
N ASP A 262 12.65 20.80 -4.66
CA ASP A 262 12.31 19.73 -5.59
C ASP A 262 11.00 19.03 -5.18
N PRO A 263 10.03 18.86 -6.09
CA PRO A 263 8.88 18.02 -5.82
C PRO A 263 9.27 16.54 -5.72
N VAL A 264 8.94 15.92 -4.58
CA VAL A 264 9.08 14.48 -4.35
C VAL A 264 7.70 13.83 -4.36
N THR A 265 7.52 12.88 -5.25
CA THR A 265 6.34 12.03 -5.35
C THR A 265 6.61 10.68 -4.70
N VAL A 266 5.82 10.35 -3.69
CA VAL A 266 5.89 9.06 -2.99
C VAL A 266 4.66 8.24 -3.37
N SER A 267 4.90 7.07 -3.92
CA SER A 267 3.86 6.07 -4.22
C SER A 267 3.94 4.95 -3.21
N VAL A 268 2.84 4.64 -2.53
CA VAL A 268 2.78 3.52 -1.59
C VAL A 268 1.86 2.47 -2.16
N TYR A 269 2.35 1.24 -2.26
CA TYR A 269 1.56 0.06 -2.59
C TYR A 269 1.48 -0.82 -1.37
N HIS A 270 0.27 -1.21 -0.98
CA HIS A 270 0.04 -2.09 0.16
C HIS A 270 -0.87 -3.25 -0.22
N ASN A 271 -0.42 -4.48 0.01
CA ASN A 271 -1.25 -5.67 -0.18
C ASN A 271 -2.16 -5.86 1.02
N PHE A 272 -3.38 -5.32 0.94
CA PHE A 272 -4.35 -5.37 2.02
C PHE A 272 -4.96 -6.77 2.12
N ALA A 273 -4.84 -7.39 3.30
CA ALA A 273 -5.43 -8.69 3.57
C ALA A 273 -6.95 -8.57 3.73
N LEU A 274 -7.71 -9.20 2.83
CA LEU A 274 -9.15 -9.32 3.02
C LEU A 274 -9.42 -10.31 4.16
N LEU A 275 -10.29 -9.92 5.08
CA LEU A 275 -10.80 -10.87 6.07
C LEU A 275 -11.50 -12.02 5.35
N PRO A 276 -11.41 -13.25 5.88
CA PRO A 276 -12.17 -14.38 5.38
C PRO A 276 -13.66 -14.12 5.62
N GLY A 277 -14.33 -13.47 4.67
CA GLY A 277 -15.78 -13.26 4.68
C GLY A 277 -16.53 -14.34 3.89
N PRO A 278 -17.83 -14.15 3.63
CA PRO A 278 -18.68 -15.13 2.95
C PRO A 278 -18.17 -15.44 1.53
N GLY A 279 -17.46 -14.51 0.90
CA GLY A 279 -16.77 -14.75 -0.37
C GLY A 279 -15.78 -15.92 -0.33
N ARG A 280 -15.14 -16.21 0.83
CA ARG A 280 -14.29 -17.40 1.02
C ARG A 280 -15.12 -18.68 1.12
N PHE A 281 -16.29 -18.62 1.74
CA PHE A 281 -17.20 -19.78 1.81
C PHE A 281 -17.78 -20.12 0.44
N LEU A 282 -18.16 -19.11 -0.32
CA LEU A 282 -18.65 -19.25 -1.69
C LEU A 282 -17.53 -19.70 -2.64
N SER A 283 -16.31 -19.15 -2.52
CA SER A 283 -15.18 -19.59 -3.36
C SER A 283 -14.77 -21.04 -3.10
N LYS A 284 -14.88 -21.51 -1.84
CA LYS A 284 -14.58 -22.90 -1.48
C LYS A 284 -15.59 -23.90 -2.05
N GLN A 285 -16.86 -23.50 -2.19
CA GLN A 285 -17.90 -24.35 -2.83
C GLN A 285 -17.77 -24.39 -4.35
N LEU A 286 -17.21 -23.35 -4.98
CA LEU A 286 -16.95 -23.34 -6.42
C LEU A 286 -15.77 -24.25 -6.82
N SER A 287 -14.85 -24.57 -5.91
CA SER A 287 -13.69 -25.45 -6.18
C SER A 287 -14.02 -26.96 -6.20
N GLY A 288 -15.27 -27.36 -5.90
CA GLY A 288 -15.67 -28.76 -5.84
C GLY A 288 -15.91 -29.45 -7.20
N SER A 289 -15.94 -28.70 -8.30
CA SER A 289 -16.31 -29.21 -9.63
C SER A 289 -15.17 -29.85 -10.42
N GLY A 290 -13.95 -29.93 -9.86
CA GLY A 290 -12.78 -30.45 -10.57
C GLY A 290 -12.28 -29.57 -11.73
N VAL A 291 -12.98 -28.48 -12.04
CA VAL A 291 -12.53 -27.46 -12.99
C VAL A 291 -11.72 -26.41 -12.23
N PRO A 292 -10.43 -26.21 -12.57
CA PRO A 292 -9.61 -25.22 -11.89
C PRO A 292 -10.19 -23.82 -12.12
N ASP A 293 -10.58 -23.16 -11.03
CA ASP A 293 -11.08 -21.78 -11.02
C ASP A 293 -10.03 -20.85 -11.66
N LEU A 294 -10.44 -20.12 -12.71
CA LEU A 294 -9.58 -19.18 -13.44
C LEU A 294 -9.03 -18.08 -12.53
N VAL A 295 -9.79 -17.66 -11.52
CA VAL A 295 -9.35 -16.63 -10.57
C VAL A 295 -8.31 -17.20 -9.62
N SER A 296 -8.54 -18.41 -9.10
CA SER A 296 -7.56 -19.12 -8.28
C SER A 296 -6.28 -19.44 -9.05
N ARG A 297 -6.37 -19.78 -10.34
CA ARG A 297 -5.21 -19.99 -11.22
C ARG A 297 -4.47 -18.69 -11.47
N HIS A 298 -5.16 -17.60 -11.80
CA HIS A 298 -4.55 -16.29 -11.97
C HIS A 298 -3.87 -15.79 -10.69
N LEU A 299 -4.50 -16.01 -9.52
CA LEU A 299 -3.88 -15.74 -8.23
C LEU A 299 -2.65 -16.61 -8.02
N HIS A 300 -2.71 -17.90 -8.34
CA HIS A 300 -1.56 -18.80 -8.23
C HIS A 300 -0.41 -18.39 -9.17
N ASP A 301 -0.72 -17.94 -10.38
CA ASP A 301 0.25 -17.43 -11.36
C ASP A 301 0.88 -16.11 -10.86
N LEU A 302 0.08 -15.20 -10.29
CA LEU A 302 0.58 -13.98 -9.63
C LEU A 302 1.43 -14.28 -8.39
N GLN A 303 1.07 -15.32 -7.63
CA GLN A 303 1.85 -15.83 -6.50
C GLN A 303 3.19 -16.41 -6.96
N GLN A 304 3.19 -17.16 -8.07
CA GLN A 304 4.41 -17.70 -8.67
C GLN A 304 5.29 -16.62 -9.30
N ALA A 305 4.72 -15.58 -9.89
CA ALA A 305 5.45 -14.46 -10.48
C ALA A 305 6.14 -13.58 -9.41
N ASN A 306 5.62 -13.56 -8.17
CA ASN A 306 6.17 -12.76 -7.08
C ASN A 306 6.45 -13.62 -5.83
N PRO A 307 7.40 -14.56 -5.90
CA PRO A 307 7.72 -15.47 -4.81
C PRO A 307 8.30 -14.68 -3.64
N GLY A 308 7.48 -14.46 -2.61
CA GLY A 308 7.85 -13.72 -1.40
C GLY A 308 6.89 -12.59 -1.04
N VAL A 309 6.02 -12.17 -1.97
CA VAL A 309 5.00 -11.14 -1.70
C VAL A 309 3.71 -11.77 -1.20
N PHE A 310 3.38 -12.97 -1.67
CA PHE A 310 2.10 -13.61 -1.36
C PHE A 310 2.27 -14.85 -0.48
N GLN A 311 1.62 -14.84 0.69
CA GLN A 311 1.52 -16.02 1.55
C GLN A 311 0.37 -16.92 1.11
N LYS A 312 0.63 -18.24 1.04
CA LYS A 312 -0.36 -19.25 0.63
C LYS A 312 -1.63 -19.15 1.50
N GLY A 313 -2.77 -18.93 0.86
CA GLY A 313 -4.09 -18.92 1.51
C GLY A 313 -4.58 -17.57 2.04
N LEU A 314 -3.87 -16.47 1.77
CA LEU A 314 -4.34 -15.12 2.05
C LEU A 314 -4.82 -14.44 0.76
N TYR A 315 -6.07 -13.98 0.77
CA TYR A 315 -6.57 -13.11 -0.29
C TYR A 315 -6.12 -11.68 0.02
N VAL A 316 -5.37 -11.11 -0.91
CA VAL A 316 -4.89 -9.73 -0.79
C VAL A 316 -5.40 -8.90 -1.95
N VAL A 317 -5.70 -7.63 -1.69
CA VAL A 317 -6.03 -6.64 -2.72
C VAL A 317 -4.90 -5.61 -2.73
N PRO A 318 -4.22 -5.40 -3.87
CA PRO A 318 -3.23 -4.35 -3.97
C PRO A 318 -3.94 -3.00 -3.92
N LEU A 319 -3.62 -2.20 -2.91
CA LEU A 319 -4.04 -0.82 -2.79
C LEU A 319 -2.85 0.08 -3.10
N GLN A 320 -3.09 1.19 -3.78
CA GLN A 320 -2.06 2.15 -4.12
C GLN A 320 -2.53 3.58 -3.85
N ALA A 321 -1.62 4.43 -3.40
CA ALA A 321 -1.82 5.87 -3.31
C ALA A 321 -0.53 6.62 -3.60
N HIS A 322 -0.67 7.86 -4.04
CA HIS A 322 0.44 8.74 -4.38
C HIS A 322 0.27 10.07 -3.63
N ALA A 323 1.38 10.63 -3.16
CA ALA A 323 1.43 11.98 -2.60
C ALA A 323 2.66 12.69 -3.13
N THR A 324 2.48 13.91 -3.65
CA THR A 324 3.57 14.78 -4.10
C THR A 324 3.64 15.97 -3.17
N LEU A 325 4.83 16.22 -2.60
CA LEU A 325 5.10 17.36 -1.74
C LEU A 325 6.44 17.98 -2.17
N GLN A 326 6.59 19.28 -1.97
CA GLN A 326 7.85 19.98 -2.21
C GLN A 326 8.78 19.79 -1.02
N VAL A 327 10.07 19.63 -1.30
CA VAL A 327 11.10 19.54 -0.27
C VAL A 327 11.24 20.90 0.42
N GLU A 328 11.01 20.91 1.72
CA GLU A 328 11.02 22.09 2.56
C GLU A 328 12.07 21.93 3.67
N GLY A 329 12.64 23.05 4.11
CA GLY A 329 13.62 23.08 5.18
C GLY A 329 14.52 24.31 5.11
N LEU A 330 15.43 24.42 6.08
CA LEU A 330 16.46 25.44 6.05
C LEU A 330 17.40 25.16 4.88
N LYS A 331 17.55 26.15 4.00
CA LYS A 331 18.52 26.11 2.91
C LYS A 331 19.91 25.84 3.48
N SER A 332 20.69 25.02 2.78
CA SER A 332 22.08 24.78 3.16
C SER A 332 22.84 26.10 3.24
N VAL A 333 23.68 26.26 4.27
CA VAL A 333 24.60 27.39 4.38
C VAL A 333 25.67 27.33 3.29
N ILE A 334 25.95 26.12 2.80
CA ILE A 334 26.85 25.92 1.66
C ILE A 334 26.07 26.28 0.38
N PRO A 335 26.52 27.27 -0.41
CA PRO A 335 25.83 27.67 -1.63
C PRO A 335 25.74 26.51 -2.61
N HIS A 336 24.57 26.34 -3.22
CA HIS A 336 24.37 25.34 -4.26
C HIS A 336 25.27 25.64 -5.46
N VAL A 337 25.83 24.57 -6.03
CA VAL A 337 26.51 24.63 -7.33
C VAL A 337 25.55 24.05 -8.35
N GLN A 338 25.28 24.78 -9.42
CA GLN A 338 24.55 24.27 -10.57
C GLN A 338 25.56 23.55 -11.47
N ALA A 339 25.31 22.27 -11.77
CA ALA A 339 26.09 21.56 -12.79
C ALA A 339 25.55 21.95 -14.17
N TYR A 340 26.38 22.65 -14.95
CA TYR A 340 26.09 23.00 -16.35
C TYR A 340 26.37 21.85 -17.31
#